data_AF-A0AAE9AJ26-F1
#
_entry.id   AF-A0AAE9AJ26-F1
#
_cell.length_a   1.000
_cell.length_b   1.000
_cell.length_c   1.000
_cell.angle_alpha   90.00
_cell.angle_beta   90.00
_cell.angle_gamma   90.00
#
_symmetry.space_group_name_H-M   'P 1'
#
loop_
_entity.id
_entity.type
_entity.pdbx_description
1 polymer ?
#
loop_
_entity_poly.entity_id
_entity_poly.type
_entity_poly.pdbx_seq_one_letter_code
_entity_poly.pdbx_strand_id
1 'polypeptide(L)'
;MEAKVMEAETAREASAATNAKDMGTMPMIVNNEDIPSLEQAESTSSSTSREQSEWDFLEGPKKDYIEEIERQAGKEFQTHLDKLKAAPLESKASSTALAYKAENKRRKDWIIEKRVPLNESSFLLYLVDRAKGIGSSALSKISAAYQAANQGISVEEI
;
A
#
# COMPACT_ATOMS: atom_id res chain seq x y z
N MET A 1 49.88 -38.71 4.63
CA MET A 1 50.63 -38.98 3.39
C MET A 1 49.61 -38.94 2.27
N GLU A 2 49.62 -37.86 1.50
CA GLU A 2 50.31 -37.79 0.19
C GLU A 2 49.43 -38.42 -0.89
N ALA A 3 49.26 -37.86 -2.07
CA ALA A 3 49.62 -36.59 -2.67
C ALA A 3 48.87 -36.56 -4.01
N LYS A 4 48.55 -35.35 -4.48
CA LYS A 4 48.83 -34.81 -5.82
C LYS A 4 48.67 -35.78 -7.02
N VAL A 5 48.06 -35.36 -8.12
CA VAL A 5 48.76 -34.60 -9.18
C VAL A 5 47.72 -34.44 -10.31
N MET A 6 47.32 -33.21 -10.66
CA MET A 6 47.70 -32.45 -11.88
C MET A 6 47.08 -33.03 -13.17
N GLU A 7 46.64 -32.27 -14.17
CA GLU A 7 46.85 -30.88 -14.59
C GLU A 7 45.80 -30.61 -15.69
N ALA A 8 45.21 -29.41 -15.74
CA ALA A 8 45.43 -28.36 -16.77
C ALA A 8 44.77 -28.69 -18.12
N GLU A 9 44.12 -27.79 -18.86
CA GLU A 9 44.52 -26.45 -19.33
C GLU A 9 43.24 -25.76 -19.88
N THR A 10 42.94 -24.49 -19.59
CA THR A 10 43.50 -23.23 -20.15
C THR A 10 42.62 -22.65 -21.27
N ALA A 11 41.89 -21.57 -20.92
CA ALA A 11 41.54 -20.40 -21.75
C ALA A 11 40.97 -19.36 -20.75
N ARG A 12 41.60 -18.25 -20.32
CA ARG A 12 42.26 -17.11 -21.01
C ARG A 12 41.40 -16.64 -22.20
N GLU A 13 40.82 -15.44 -22.27
CA GLU A 13 41.19 -14.06 -21.87
C GLU A 13 39.91 -13.28 -21.46
N ALA A 14 39.84 -12.39 -20.44
CA ALA A 14 40.26 -10.97 -20.38
C ALA A 14 39.88 -10.15 -21.66
N SER A 15 39.40 -8.91 -21.68
CA SER A 15 38.94 -7.91 -20.73
C SER A 15 38.55 -6.65 -21.54
N ALA A 16 37.68 -5.79 -20.99
CA ALA A 16 37.66 -4.34 -21.15
C ALA A 16 37.21 -3.69 -22.50
N ALA A 17 36.03 -3.06 -22.43
CA ALA A 17 35.73 -1.64 -22.60
C ALA A 17 36.30 -0.80 -23.77
N THR A 18 35.44 0.16 -24.16
CA THR A 18 35.67 1.43 -24.89
C THR A 18 35.49 1.41 -26.41
N ASN A 19 34.39 2.01 -26.90
CA ASN A 19 34.46 3.11 -27.86
C ASN A 19 33.09 3.79 -28.09
N ALA A 20 32.93 5.01 -27.58
CA ALA A 20 31.91 5.95 -28.03
C ALA A 20 32.45 7.39 -27.83
N LYS A 21 33.24 7.83 -28.80
CA LYS A 21 33.56 9.23 -29.15
C LYS A 21 33.52 9.22 -30.68
N ASP A 22 32.84 10.12 -31.38
CA ASP A 22 33.23 11.52 -31.56
C ASP A 22 32.09 12.19 -32.39
N MET A 23 31.44 13.22 -31.86
CA MET A 23 31.56 14.64 -32.24
C MET A 23 30.89 15.11 -33.54
N GLY A 24 29.93 16.00 -33.34
CA GLY A 24 29.39 16.92 -34.34
C GLY A 24 28.70 18.09 -33.63
N THR A 25 29.48 19.06 -33.16
CA THR A 25 29.00 20.35 -32.61
C THR A 25 29.00 21.39 -33.73
N MET A 26 27.99 22.29 -33.70
CA MET A 26 27.93 23.70 -34.19
C MET A 26 26.73 23.99 -35.15
N PRO A 27 26.25 25.24 -35.31
CA PRO A 27 25.24 25.86 -34.44
C PRO A 27 24.06 26.52 -35.20
N MET A 28 23.01 26.89 -34.42
CA MET A 28 22.12 28.08 -34.47
C MET A 28 21.62 28.65 -35.83
N ILE A 29 20.29 28.84 -35.96
CA ILE A 29 19.62 30.17 -36.04
C ILE A 29 18.08 30.03 -35.97
N VAL A 30 17.52 30.98 -35.23
CA VAL A 30 16.15 31.33 -34.82
C VAL A 30 15.19 31.55 -36.00
N ASN A 31 13.90 31.25 -35.79
CA ASN A 31 12.82 32.13 -36.25
C ASN A 31 11.68 32.16 -35.23
N ASN A 32 11.38 33.39 -34.79
CA ASN A 32 10.31 33.83 -33.91
C ASN A 32 8.92 33.77 -34.62
N GLU A 33 7.88 34.05 -33.81
CA GLU A 33 6.46 34.31 -34.14
C GLU A 33 5.60 33.02 -34.02
N ASP A 34 4.67 32.86 -33.07
CA ASP A 34 3.77 33.79 -32.38
C ASP A 34 3.42 33.31 -30.95
N ILE A 35 3.33 34.24 -30.00
CA ILE A 35 2.77 34.02 -28.66
C ILE A 35 1.33 34.52 -28.64
N PRO A 36 0.30 33.68 -28.40
CA PRO A 36 -0.97 34.15 -27.87
C PRO A 36 -0.88 34.16 -26.34
N SER A 37 -0.89 35.35 -25.78
CA SER A 37 -1.07 35.60 -24.36
C SER A 37 -2.46 35.12 -23.92
N LEU A 38 -2.52 34.27 -22.90
CA LEU A 38 -3.76 33.86 -22.23
C LEU A 38 -3.46 33.68 -20.74
N GLU A 39 -3.30 34.81 -20.05
CA GLU A 39 -3.72 34.88 -18.66
C GLU A 39 -5.24 34.71 -18.63
N GLN A 40 -5.75 33.73 -17.91
CA GLN A 40 -6.23 33.95 -16.54
C GLN A 40 -6.88 32.67 -16.01
N ALA A 41 -6.62 32.45 -14.72
CA ALA A 41 -6.87 31.26 -13.96
C ALA A 41 -8.31 30.75 -13.99
N GLU A 42 -8.47 29.45 -14.26
CA GLU A 42 -9.51 28.66 -13.61
C GLU A 42 -8.91 27.36 -13.09
N SER A 43 -8.84 27.32 -11.76
CA SER A 43 -8.98 26.12 -10.95
C SER A 43 -8.05 24.99 -11.36
N THR A 44 -6.84 25.02 -10.79
CA THR A 44 -6.25 23.80 -10.28
C THR A 44 -7.37 23.07 -9.54
N SER A 45 -7.88 22.00 -10.14
CA SER A 45 -8.68 21.04 -9.41
C SER A 45 -7.76 20.59 -8.30
N SER A 46 -7.95 21.20 -7.14
CA SER A 46 -7.35 20.81 -5.90
C SER A 46 -7.87 19.42 -5.65
N SER A 47 -7.17 18.45 -6.24
CA SER A 47 -7.01 17.16 -5.62
C SER A 47 -6.28 17.49 -4.33
N THR A 48 -7.05 17.94 -3.34
CA THR A 48 -6.92 17.35 -2.03
C THR A 48 -7.10 15.86 -2.30
N SER A 49 -5.99 15.22 -2.67
CA SER A 49 -5.54 14.02 -2.02
C SER A 49 -5.64 14.34 -0.54
N ARG A 50 -6.87 14.31 -0.02
CA ARG A 50 -7.18 13.94 1.34
C ARG A 50 -6.30 12.73 1.45
N GLU A 51 -5.18 12.87 2.17
CA GLU A 51 -4.37 11.75 2.60
C GLU A 51 -5.42 10.71 2.94
N GLN A 52 -5.52 9.64 2.13
CA GLN A 52 -6.44 8.56 2.41
C GLN A 52 -6.02 8.15 3.79
N SER A 53 -6.80 8.61 4.77
CA SER A 53 -6.20 8.93 6.05
C SER A 53 -5.59 7.65 6.54
N GLU A 54 -4.43 7.69 7.16
CA GLU A 54 -3.79 6.47 7.68
C GLU A 54 -4.78 5.60 8.51
N TRP A 55 -5.87 6.25 8.94
CA TRP A 55 -7.08 5.82 9.63
C TRP A 55 -8.20 5.16 8.79
N ASP A 56 -8.11 5.06 7.45
CA ASP A 56 -9.04 4.31 6.57
C ASP A 56 -8.93 2.78 6.74
N PHE A 57 -8.11 2.34 7.69
CA PHE A 57 -7.93 0.94 8.05
C PHE A 57 -9.12 0.37 8.82
N LEU A 58 -9.77 1.14 9.69
CA LEU A 58 -10.85 0.65 10.56
C LEU A 58 -12.16 0.51 9.80
N GLU A 59 -12.92 -0.54 10.12
CA GLU A 59 -14.19 -0.87 9.48
C GLU A 59 -15.20 -1.44 10.48
N GLY A 60 -16.47 -1.43 10.07
CA GLY A 60 -17.56 -2.09 10.79
C GLY A 60 -17.79 -1.54 12.20
N PRO A 61 -18.31 -2.37 13.12
CA PRO A 61 -18.71 -1.94 14.47
C PRO A 61 -17.61 -1.24 15.26
N LYS A 62 -16.34 -1.59 15.01
CA LYS A 62 -15.20 -0.94 15.65
C LYS A 62 -15.02 0.51 15.22
N LYS A 63 -15.21 0.79 13.93
CA LYS A 63 -15.15 2.15 13.42
C LYS A 63 -16.28 2.97 14.04
N ASP A 64 -17.50 2.44 14.02
CA ASP A 64 -18.68 3.10 14.59
C ASP A 64 -18.48 3.39 16.09
N TYR A 65 -17.93 2.42 16.84
CA TYR A 65 -17.64 2.59 18.27
C TYR A 65 -16.58 3.67 18.55
N ILE A 66 -15.50 3.72 17.76
CA ILE A 66 -14.46 4.74 17.92
C ILE A 66 -14.99 6.13 17.57
N GLU A 67 -15.81 6.24 16.51
CA GLU A 67 -16.48 7.51 16.16
C GLU A 67 -17.43 7.96 17.27
N GLU A 68 -18.12 7.04 17.94
CA GLU A 68 -18.97 7.35 19.09
C GLU A 68 -18.16 7.84 20.30
N ILE A 69 -17.01 7.22 20.61
CA ILE A 69 -16.11 7.73 21.67
C ILE A 69 -15.61 9.14 21.30
N GLU A 70 -15.21 9.37 20.05
CA GLU A 70 -14.76 10.68 19.58
C GLU A 70 -15.84 11.76 19.75
N ARG A 71 -17.11 11.41 19.49
CA ARG A 71 -18.25 12.29 19.70
C ARG A 71 -18.47 12.64 21.18
N GLN A 72 -18.26 11.69 22.09
CA GLN A 72 -18.52 11.88 23.53
C GLN A 72 -17.36 12.53 24.28
N ALA A 73 -16.13 12.14 23.95
CA ALA A 73 -14.94 12.47 24.75
C ALA A 73 -14.44 13.90 24.52
N GLY A 74 -14.68 14.50 23.36
CA GLY A 74 -14.14 15.83 23.03
C GLY A 74 -12.67 15.80 22.58
N LYS A 75 -12.15 16.97 22.20
CA LYS A 75 -10.83 17.12 21.53
C LYS A 75 -9.64 16.81 22.45
N GLU A 76 -9.83 16.92 23.76
CA GLU A 76 -8.80 16.65 24.79
C GLU A 76 -8.35 15.18 24.82
N PHE A 77 -9.17 14.25 24.32
CA PHE A 77 -8.83 12.83 24.22
C PHE A 77 -8.29 12.41 22.85
N GLN A 78 -8.04 13.35 21.93
CA GLN A 78 -7.59 13.02 20.57
C GLN A 78 -6.36 12.10 20.56
N THR A 79 -5.34 12.40 21.37
CA THR A 79 -4.13 11.55 21.47
C THR A 79 -4.45 10.11 21.90
N HIS A 80 -5.45 9.91 22.77
CA HIS A 80 -5.87 8.58 23.20
C HIS A 80 -6.67 7.88 22.09
N LEU A 81 -7.53 8.61 21.39
CA LEU A 81 -8.27 8.11 20.23
C LEU A 81 -7.34 7.70 19.09
N ASP A 82 -6.30 8.47 18.81
CA ASP A 82 -5.32 8.14 17.77
C ASP A 82 -4.56 6.85 18.12
N LYS A 83 -4.14 6.71 19.38
CA LYS A 83 -3.55 5.45 19.87
C LYS A 83 -4.53 4.29 19.80
N LEU A 84 -5.79 4.49 20.16
CA LEU A 84 -6.82 3.45 20.07
C LEU A 84 -7.05 3.01 18.62
N LYS A 85 -7.06 3.96 17.68
CA LYS A 85 -7.18 3.69 16.25
C LYS A 85 -5.96 2.93 15.72
N ALA A 86 -4.76 3.25 16.20
CA ALA A 86 -3.50 2.67 15.72
C ALA A 86 -3.14 1.32 16.37
N ALA A 87 -3.60 1.07 17.60
CA ALA A 87 -3.29 -0.11 18.41
C ALA A 87 -3.37 -1.46 17.68
N PRO A 88 -4.36 -1.73 16.79
CA PRO A 88 -4.48 -3.02 16.11
C PRO A 88 -3.30 -3.33 15.16
N LEU A 89 -2.63 -2.29 14.66
CA LEU A 89 -1.48 -2.38 13.77
C LEU A 89 -0.16 -2.14 14.49
N GLU A 90 -0.11 -1.19 15.43
CA GLU A 90 1.10 -0.90 16.22
C GLU A 90 1.56 -2.09 17.06
N SER A 91 0.62 -2.94 17.50
CA SER A 91 0.96 -4.17 18.23
C SER A 91 1.61 -5.25 17.34
N LYS A 92 1.74 -5.02 16.02
CA LYS A 92 2.26 -5.99 15.05
C LYS A 92 3.64 -5.56 14.57
N ALA A 93 4.44 -6.52 14.12
CA ALA A 93 5.66 -6.20 13.38
C ALA A 93 5.34 -5.34 12.15
N SER A 94 6.18 -4.37 11.81
CA SER A 94 5.92 -3.41 10.73
C SER A 94 5.61 -4.09 9.38
N SER A 95 6.30 -5.19 9.06
CA SER A 95 6.05 -5.99 7.85
C SER A 95 4.64 -6.62 7.84
N THR A 96 4.14 -7.02 9.00
CA THR A 96 2.80 -7.60 9.17
C THR A 96 1.74 -6.53 9.07
N ALA A 97 1.95 -5.37 9.72
CA ALA A 97 1.03 -4.23 9.62
C ALA A 97 0.87 -3.76 8.17
N LEU A 98 1.98 -3.63 7.43
CA LEU A 98 1.94 -3.29 6.00
C LEU A 98 1.21 -4.35 5.17
N ALA A 99 1.45 -5.63 5.44
CA ALA A 99 0.74 -6.71 4.76
C ALA A 99 -0.77 -6.66 5.04
N TYR A 100 -1.20 -6.35 6.27
CA TYR A 100 -2.61 -6.23 6.60
C TYR A 100 -3.27 -5.03 5.91
N LYS A 101 -2.62 -3.86 5.91
CA LYS A 101 -3.07 -2.68 5.16
C LYS A 101 -3.26 -3.04 3.67
N ALA A 102 -2.29 -3.71 3.07
CA ALA A 102 -2.34 -4.13 1.67
C ALA A 102 -3.46 -5.13 1.36
N GLU A 103 -3.65 -6.17 2.19
CA GLU A 103 -4.73 -7.15 1.97
C GLU A 103 -6.12 -6.53 2.15
N ASN A 104 -6.32 -5.67 3.15
CA ASN A 104 -7.59 -4.97 3.31
C ASN A 104 -7.87 -4.01 2.15
N LYS A 105 -6.85 -3.31 1.63
CA LYS A 105 -7.00 -2.49 0.43
C LYS A 105 -7.46 -3.33 -0.76
N ARG A 106 -6.79 -4.46 -1.05
CA ARG A 106 -7.20 -5.36 -2.14
C ARG A 106 -8.63 -5.87 -2.00
N ARG A 107 -9.04 -6.22 -0.78
CA ARG A 107 -10.43 -6.62 -0.49
C ARG A 107 -11.41 -5.49 -0.81
N LYS A 108 -11.14 -4.26 -0.36
CA LYS A 108 -11.99 -3.09 -0.65
C LYS A 108 -12.10 -2.83 -2.14
N ASP A 109 -10.96 -2.85 -2.84
CA ASP A 109 -10.91 -2.65 -4.29
C ASP A 109 -11.75 -3.74 -5.02
N TRP A 110 -11.64 -5.00 -4.61
CA TRP A 110 -12.46 -6.10 -5.15
C TRP A 110 -13.95 -5.93 -4.84
N ILE A 111 -14.32 -5.50 -3.64
CA ILE A 111 -15.71 -5.23 -3.24
C ILE A 111 -16.33 -4.14 -4.12
N ILE A 112 -15.58 -3.05 -4.36
CA ILE A 112 -15.98 -1.96 -5.24
C ILE A 112 -16.15 -2.46 -6.68
N GLU A 113 -15.19 -3.24 -7.19
CA GLU A 113 -15.23 -3.82 -8.52
C GLU A 113 -16.46 -4.74 -8.72
N LYS A 114 -16.76 -5.60 -7.74
CA LYS A 114 -17.90 -6.53 -7.79
C LYS A 114 -19.23 -5.88 -7.42
N ARG A 115 -19.23 -4.61 -6.99
CA ARG A 115 -20.43 -3.85 -6.58
C ARG A 115 -21.23 -4.56 -5.48
N VAL A 116 -20.53 -5.17 -4.53
CA VAL A 116 -21.13 -5.82 -3.36
C VAL A 116 -21.00 -4.89 -2.13
N PRO A 117 -21.87 -5.01 -1.11
CA PRO A 117 -21.79 -4.15 0.08
C PRO A 117 -20.51 -4.39 0.88
N LEU A 118 -19.99 -3.36 1.57
CA LEU A 118 -18.82 -3.50 2.46
C LEU A 118 -19.23 -4.09 3.81
N ASN A 119 -19.34 -5.43 3.90
CA ASN A 119 -19.71 -6.15 5.11
C ASN A 119 -19.06 -7.54 5.18
N GLU A 120 -19.34 -8.28 6.25
CA GLU A 120 -18.78 -9.62 6.49
C GLU A 120 -19.16 -10.62 5.40
N SER A 121 -20.39 -10.58 4.88
CA SER A 121 -20.83 -11.48 3.81
C SER A 121 -19.98 -11.31 2.55
N SER A 122 -19.68 -10.07 2.16
CA SER A 122 -18.79 -9.79 1.03
C SER A 122 -17.34 -10.19 1.30
N PHE A 123 -16.90 -10.13 2.55
CA PHE A 123 -15.59 -10.67 2.94
C PHE A 123 -15.52 -12.19 2.74
N LEU A 124 -16.56 -12.94 3.10
CA LEU A 124 -16.62 -14.39 2.85
C LEU A 124 -16.58 -14.72 1.35
N LEU A 125 -17.29 -13.94 0.52
CA LEU A 125 -17.23 -14.09 -0.93
C LEU A 125 -15.82 -13.82 -1.48
N TYR A 126 -15.14 -12.79 -0.96
CA TYR A 126 -13.75 -12.49 -1.31
C TYR A 126 -12.80 -13.64 -0.93
N LEU A 127 -12.95 -14.25 0.25
CA LEU A 127 -12.16 -15.42 0.65
C LEU A 127 -12.33 -16.58 -0.31
N VAL A 128 -13.56 -16.89 -0.70
CA VAL A 128 -13.87 -17.97 -1.66
C VAL A 128 -13.24 -17.69 -3.02
N ASP A 129 -13.29 -16.44 -3.49
CA ASP A 129 -12.67 -16.06 -4.76
C ASP A 129 -11.13 -16.22 -4.71
N ARG A 130 -10.51 -15.79 -3.61
CA ARG A 130 -9.06 -15.91 -3.40
C ARG A 130 -8.63 -17.38 -3.27
N ALA A 131 -9.41 -18.21 -2.58
CA ALA A 131 -9.09 -19.62 -2.34
C ALA A 131 -8.87 -20.44 -3.63
N LYS A 132 -9.37 -19.97 -4.78
CA LYS A 132 -9.14 -20.58 -6.09
C LYS A 132 -7.68 -20.50 -6.55
N GLY A 133 -6.89 -19.57 -6.03
CA GLY A 133 -5.53 -19.27 -6.51
C GLY A 133 -4.47 -19.10 -5.43
N ILE A 134 -4.81 -19.18 -4.15
CA ILE A 134 -3.84 -19.05 -3.04
C ILE A 134 -4.00 -20.16 -2.01
N GLY A 135 -2.91 -20.47 -1.31
CA GLY A 135 -2.88 -21.47 -0.24
C GLY A 135 -3.50 -20.98 1.08
N SER A 136 -3.72 -21.93 1.99
CA SER A 136 -4.34 -21.70 3.30
C SER A 136 -3.63 -20.67 4.17
N SER A 137 -2.29 -20.62 4.15
CA SER A 137 -1.51 -19.64 4.92
C SER A 137 -1.79 -18.19 4.49
N ALA A 138 -2.03 -17.97 3.20
CA ALA A 138 -2.40 -16.67 2.67
C ALA A 138 -3.86 -16.32 3.02
N LEU A 139 -4.78 -17.29 3.01
CA LEU A 139 -6.15 -17.09 3.49
C LEU A 139 -6.19 -16.71 4.97
N SER A 140 -5.40 -17.38 5.82
CA SER A 140 -5.28 -17.02 7.23
C SER A 140 -4.77 -15.59 7.43
N LYS A 141 -3.83 -15.13 6.60
CA LYS A 141 -3.36 -13.74 6.62
C LYS A 141 -4.45 -12.75 6.25
N ILE A 142 -5.23 -13.05 5.21
CA ILE A 142 -6.36 -12.21 4.79
C ILE A 142 -7.41 -12.14 5.90
N SER A 143 -7.72 -13.25 6.56
CA SER A 143 -8.63 -13.29 7.71
C SER A 143 -8.12 -12.46 8.89
N ALA A 144 -6.85 -12.60 9.24
CA ALA A 144 -6.25 -11.83 10.32
C ALA A 144 -6.19 -10.33 10.01
N ALA A 145 -5.95 -9.96 8.74
CA ALA A 145 -6.00 -8.56 8.29
C ALA A 145 -7.42 -7.99 8.43
N TYR A 146 -8.44 -8.73 7.99
CA TYR A 146 -9.84 -8.33 8.14
C TYR A 146 -10.21 -8.15 9.62
N GLN A 147 -9.83 -9.10 10.47
CA GLN A 147 -10.04 -9.01 11.91
C GLN A 147 -9.33 -7.82 12.53
N ALA A 148 -8.10 -7.50 12.15
CA ALA A 148 -7.42 -6.33 12.71
C ALA A 148 -8.17 -5.00 12.41
N ALA A 149 -8.81 -4.91 11.24
CA ALA A 149 -9.63 -3.77 10.82
C ALA A 149 -11.00 -3.71 11.51
N ASN A 150 -11.63 -4.87 11.77
CA ASN A 150 -13.03 -4.97 12.20
C ASN A 150 -13.22 -5.38 13.67
N GLN A 151 -12.33 -6.20 14.23
CA GLN A 151 -12.41 -6.63 15.63
C GLN A 151 -11.88 -5.55 16.56
N GLY A 152 -12.76 -5.03 17.40
CA GLY A 152 -12.46 -4.13 18.51
C GLY A 152 -13.25 -4.57 19.73
N ILE A 153 -12.92 -3.98 20.88
CA ILE A 153 -13.57 -4.22 22.18
C ILE A 153 -15.07 -3.99 22.00
N SER A 154 -15.80 -5.08 21.78
CA SER A 154 -17.25 -5.06 21.89
C SER A 154 -17.52 -5.11 23.37
N VAL A 155 -18.38 -4.23 23.85
CA VAL A 155 -19.05 -4.50 25.13
C VAL A 155 -19.86 -5.75 24.84
N GLU A 156 -19.34 -6.93 25.19
CA GLU A 156 -20.21 -8.09 25.36
C GLU A 156 -21.28 -7.62 26.35
N GLU A 157 -22.54 -7.60 25.92
CA GLU A 157 -23.66 -7.43 26.85
C GLU A 157 -23.50 -8.52 27.91
N ILE A 158 -23.07 -8.13 29.11
CA ILE A 158 -23.02 -8.97 30.32
C ILE A 158 -24.45 -9.10 30.85
#